data_AF-A0AAW0CIP8-F1
#
_entry.id   AF-A0AAW0CIP8-F1
#
_cell.length_a   1.000
_cell.length_b   1.000
_cell.length_c   1.000
_cell.angle_alpha   90.00
_cell.angle_beta   90.00
_cell.angle_gamma   90.00
#
_symmetry.space_group_name_H-M   'P 1'
#
loop_
_entity.id
_entity.type
_entity.pdbx_description
1 polymer ?
#
loop_
_entity_poly.entity_id
_entity_poly.type
_entity_poly.pdbx_seq_one_letter_code
_entity_poly.pdbx_strand_id
1 'polypeptide(L)'
;MPVFNGTYTITNFQSHTRLDLAAVTPPKETKVVGWEPHKPTHPDYLNQVWTIQPNTERKGFDAYTIVNKRSGTFLELLGGNSTDGFGVTCSKKASDDDAGAVYQEWEFVKIKDGYYKVRNVASQNFLDIDSGYVASCNPPSRLPPPHLEKQH
;
A
#
# COMPACT_ATOMS: atom_id res chain seq x y z
N MET A 1 14.90 -4.14 -12.71
CA MET A 1 13.71 -3.70 -11.94
C MET A 1 14.14 -2.59 -11.00
N PRO A 2 13.27 -1.66 -10.58
CA PRO A 2 13.62 -0.72 -9.51
C PRO A 2 14.00 -1.52 -8.25
N VAL A 3 15.02 -1.08 -7.52
CA VAL A 3 15.38 -1.67 -6.23
C VAL A 3 14.81 -0.76 -5.15
N PHE A 4 13.58 -1.04 -4.71
CA PHE A 4 12.98 -0.28 -3.62
C PHE A 4 13.55 -0.76 -2.29
N ASN A 5 14.28 0.12 -1.62
CA ASN A 5 14.68 -0.07 -0.24
C ASN A 5 14.73 1.29 0.45
N GLY A 6 13.82 1.54 1.40
CA GLY A 6 13.75 2.81 2.11
C GLY A 6 12.33 3.22 2.47
N THR A 7 12.16 4.52 2.77
CA THR A 7 10.89 5.09 3.22
C THR A 7 10.25 5.96 2.13
N TYR A 8 8.96 5.76 1.92
CA TYR A 8 8.20 6.33 0.81
C TYR A 8 6.81 6.79 1.27
N THR A 9 6.23 7.70 0.49
CA THR A 9 4.78 7.91 0.46
C THR A 9 4.25 7.27 -0.82
N ILE A 10 3.12 6.58 -0.74
CA ILE A 10 2.44 5.99 -1.91
C ILE A 10 1.25 6.87 -2.24
N THR A 11 1.29 7.52 -3.41
CA THR A 11 0.33 8.56 -3.79
C THR A 11 -0.47 8.08 -4.99
N ASN A 12 -1.79 8.06 -4.88
CA ASN A 12 -2.64 7.82 -6.03
C ASN A 12 -2.36 8.91 -7.09
N PHE A 13 -2.12 8.49 -8.32
CA PHE A 13 -1.74 9.41 -9.39
C PHE A 13 -2.82 10.45 -9.70
N GLN A 14 -4.09 10.04 -9.63
CA GLN A 14 -5.24 10.84 -10.06
C GLN A 14 -5.80 11.70 -8.93
N SER A 15 -6.04 11.10 -7.76
CA SER A 15 -6.66 11.81 -6.63
C SER A 15 -5.65 12.58 -5.79
N HIS A 16 -4.35 12.28 -5.93
CA HIS A 16 -3.28 12.76 -5.06
C HIS A 16 -3.43 12.38 -3.58
N THR A 17 -4.37 11.49 -3.26
CA THR A 17 -4.49 10.90 -1.92
C THR A 17 -3.34 9.94 -1.66
N ARG A 18 -2.90 9.86 -0.41
CA ARG A 18 -1.85 8.94 0.04
C ARG A 18 -2.47 7.69 0.65
N LEU A 19 -1.76 6.56 0.49
CA LEU A 19 -2.05 5.35 1.24
C LEU A 19 -1.88 5.67 2.73
N ASP A 20 -2.96 5.55 3.50
CA ASP A 20 -3.06 5.97 4.89
C ASP A 20 -3.57 4.81 5.75
N LEU A 21 -2.87 4.55 6.85
CA LEU A 21 -3.35 3.67 7.90
C LEU A 21 -4.45 4.38 8.72
N ALA A 22 -5.71 3.99 8.52
CA ALA A 22 -6.85 4.61 9.18
C ALA A 22 -6.77 4.41 10.71
N ALA A 23 -6.51 5.49 11.45
CA ALA A 23 -6.45 5.43 12.90
C ALA A 23 -7.88 5.32 13.49
N VAL A 24 -8.14 4.24 14.25
CA VAL A 24 -8.77 4.13 15.59
C VAL A 24 -9.29 2.68 15.74
N THR A 25 -8.41 1.67 15.85
CA THR A 25 -8.67 0.31 16.47
C THR A 25 -7.43 -0.61 16.38
N PRO A 26 -7.30 -1.68 17.23
CA PRO A 26 -6.06 -2.42 17.58
C PRO A 26 -5.28 -3.08 16.41
N PRO A 27 -4.07 -3.65 16.67
CA PRO A 27 -3.03 -3.92 15.67
C PRO A 27 -3.26 -5.13 14.74
N LYS A 28 -4.51 -5.59 14.60
CA LYS A 28 -4.87 -6.67 13.68
C LYS A 28 -5.93 -6.16 12.71
N GLU A 29 -5.60 -6.20 11.42
CA GLU A 29 -6.49 -5.86 10.31
C GLU A 29 -6.97 -4.40 10.34
N THR A 30 -6.09 -3.48 10.75
CA THR A 30 -6.38 -2.03 10.68
C THR A 30 -6.59 -1.64 9.21
N LYS A 31 -7.69 -0.95 8.91
CA LYS A 31 -8.03 -0.56 7.54
C LYS A 31 -6.98 0.38 6.96
N VAL A 32 -6.69 0.22 5.67
CA VAL A 32 -5.87 1.13 4.90
C VAL A 32 -6.75 1.82 3.86
N VAL A 33 -6.62 3.13 3.74
CA VAL A 33 -7.49 3.99 2.92
C VAL A 33 -6.68 4.97 2.07
N GLY A 34 -7.30 5.61 1.09
CA GLY A 34 -6.78 6.83 0.48
C GLY A 34 -7.17 8.05 1.31
N TRP A 35 -6.21 8.85 1.77
CA TRP A 35 -6.47 10.07 2.53
C TRP A 35 -5.69 11.28 2.00
N GLU A 36 -6.14 12.48 2.34
CA GLU A 36 -5.44 13.71 1.96
C GLU A 36 -4.02 13.75 2.58
N PRO A 37 -3.00 14.31 1.88
CA PRO A 37 -1.64 14.34 2.40
C PRO A 37 -1.50 15.07 3.75
N HIS A 38 -0.92 14.40 4.73
CA HIS A 38 -0.53 15.02 6.00
C HIS A 38 0.76 15.83 5.85
N LYS A 39 0.80 17.01 6.48
CA LYS A 39 2.04 17.77 6.64
C LYS A 39 3.02 17.00 7.54
N PRO A 40 4.35 17.13 7.38
CA PRO A 40 5.33 16.45 8.24
C PRO A 40 5.17 16.72 9.75
N THR A 41 4.57 17.85 10.12
CA THR A 41 4.30 18.21 11.53
C THR A 41 2.98 17.65 12.07
N HIS A 42 2.16 17.02 11.22
CA HIS A 42 0.88 16.45 11.64
C HIS A 42 1.13 15.21 12.50
N PRO A 43 0.41 15.01 13.63
CA PRO A 43 0.61 13.85 14.50
C PRO A 43 0.46 12.52 13.76
N ASP A 44 -0.43 12.48 12.76
CA ASP A 44 -0.72 11.31 11.94
C ASP A 44 0.11 11.22 10.65
N TYR A 45 1.15 12.05 10.49
CA TYR A 45 2.03 12.00 9.32
C TYR A 45 2.55 10.58 9.06
N LEU A 46 2.98 9.87 10.11
CA LEU A 46 3.51 8.52 10.02
C LEU A 46 2.50 7.45 9.58
N ASN A 47 1.19 7.75 9.56
CA ASN A 47 0.18 6.86 8.98
C ASN A 47 0.36 6.71 7.46
N GLN A 48 0.95 7.70 6.80
CA GLN A 48 1.10 7.77 5.34
C GLN A 48 2.52 7.44 4.86
N VAL A 49 3.37 7.03 5.79
CA VAL A 49 4.79 6.79 5.52
C VAL A 49 5.05 5.30 5.62
N TRP A 50 5.66 4.74 4.58
CA TRP A 50 5.80 3.30 4.38
C TRP A 50 7.26 2.93 4.12
N THR A 51 7.79 1.96 4.85
CA THR A 51 9.03 1.27 4.46
C THR A 51 8.71 0.28 3.37
N ILE A 52 9.37 0.39 2.22
CA ILE A 52 9.32 -0.59 1.15
C ILE A 52 10.68 -1.27 1.09
N GLN A 53 10.70 -2.60 1.21
CA GLN A 53 11.93 -3.39 1.21
C GLN A 53 11.74 -4.70 0.43
N PRO A 54 12.78 -5.20 -0.25
CA PRO A 54 12.71 -6.48 -0.94
C PRO A 54 12.46 -7.61 0.08
N ASN A 55 11.60 -8.56 -0.28
CA ASN A 55 11.48 -9.81 0.43
C ASN A 55 12.52 -10.81 -0.14
N THR A 56 13.73 -10.81 0.43
CA THR A 56 14.83 -11.69 -0.01
C THR A 56 14.67 -13.14 0.40
N GLU A 57 13.67 -13.45 1.23
CA GLU A 57 13.42 -14.81 1.72
C GLU A 57 12.77 -15.69 0.64
N ARG A 58 12.13 -15.06 -0.37
CA ARG A 58 11.56 -15.74 -1.53
C ARG A 58 12.51 -15.78 -2.71
N LYS A 59 12.73 -17.00 -3.20
CA LYS A 59 13.58 -17.25 -4.36
C LYS A 59 12.74 -17.27 -5.65
N GLY A 60 13.20 -16.57 -6.68
CA GLY A 60 12.65 -16.67 -8.04
C GLY A 60 11.69 -15.56 -8.48
N PHE A 61 11.40 -14.57 -7.63
CA PHE A 61 10.60 -13.39 -7.98
C PHE A 61 10.94 -12.18 -7.09
N ASP A 62 10.79 -10.98 -7.64
CA ASP A 62 11.06 -9.71 -6.94
C ASP A 62 9.81 -9.29 -6.15
N ALA A 63 9.59 -9.91 -4.98
CA ALA A 63 8.56 -9.48 -4.04
C ALA A 63 9.08 -8.41 -3.07
N TYR A 64 8.17 -7.55 -2.63
CA TYR A 64 8.42 -6.52 -1.64
C TYR A 64 7.43 -6.64 -0.48
N THR A 65 7.87 -6.18 0.67
CA THR A 65 6.98 -5.88 1.80
C THR A 65 6.81 -4.38 1.93
N ILE A 66 5.62 -3.96 2.35
CA ILE A 66 5.25 -2.56 2.56
C ILE A 66 4.83 -2.43 4.03
N VAL A 67 5.60 -1.71 4.83
CA VAL A 67 5.45 -1.65 6.29
C VAL A 67 5.11 -0.24 6.72
N ASN A 68 4.02 -0.06 7.46
CA ASN A 68 3.65 1.26 7.95
C ASN A 68 4.61 1.76 9.03
N LYS A 69 5.07 3.02 8.93
CA LYS A 69 6.05 3.58 9.89
C LYS A 69 5.45 3.90 11.26
N ARG A 70 4.15 4.16 11.39
CA ARG A 70 3.52 4.35 12.70
C ARG A 70 3.36 3.02 13.43
N SER A 71 2.76 2.03 12.80
CA SER A 71 2.38 0.78 13.48
C SER A 71 3.44 -0.32 13.43
N GLY A 72 4.35 -0.28 12.45
CA GLY A 72 5.28 -1.38 12.17
C GLY A 72 4.61 -2.64 11.58
N THR A 73 3.34 -2.53 11.16
CA THR A 73 2.58 -3.64 10.55
C THR A 73 2.64 -3.61 9.01
N PHE A 74 2.45 -4.77 8.41
CA PHE A 74 2.62 -5.04 6.98
C PHE A 74 1.30 -4.81 6.25
N LEU A 75 1.35 -4.16 5.10
CA LEU A 75 0.22 -4.06 4.18
C LEU A 75 -0.15 -5.47 3.70
N GLU A 76 -1.40 -5.85 3.92
CA GLU A 76 -1.93 -7.18 3.67
C GLU A 76 -3.19 -7.09 2.80
N LEU A 77 -3.29 -7.96 1.81
CA LEU A 77 -4.56 -8.25 1.16
C LEU A 77 -5.46 -9.02 2.16
N LEU A 78 -6.57 -8.41 2.60
CA LEU A 78 -7.40 -8.96 3.66
C LEU A 78 -7.82 -10.42 3.38
N GLY A 79 -7.26 -11.34 4.16
CA GLY A 79 -7.53 -12.79 4.04
C GLY A 79 -7.19 -13.40 2.69
N GLY A 80 -6.37 -12.74 1.87
CA GLY A 80 -6.01 -13.21 0.52
C GLY A 80 -7.15 -13.14 -0.50
N ASN A 81 -8.23 -12.42 -0.20
CA ASN A 81 -9.41 -12.43 -1.03
C ASN A 81 -9.16 -11.67 -2.35
N SER A 82 -9.33 -12.37 -3.47
CA SER A 82 -9.19 -11.82 -4.83
C SER A 82 -10.48 -11.20 -5.38
N THR A 83 -11.56 -11.16 -4.59
CA THR A 83 -12.82 -10.52 -4.98
C THR A 83 -12.65 -9.00 -4.98
N ASP A 84 -13.10 -8.35 -6.05
CA ASP A 84 -13.10 -6.89 -6.16
C ASP A 84 -13.82 -6.24 -4.97
N GLY A 85 -13.22 -5.16 -4.43
CA GLY A 85 -13.74 -4.44 -3.26
C GLY A 85 -13.35 -5.03 -1.91
N PHE A 86 -12.63 -6.16 -1.86
CA PHE A 86 -11.94 -6.54 -0.63
C PHE A 86 -10.76 -5.60 -0.38
N GLY A 87 -10.77 -4.97 0.80
CA GLY A 87 -9.80 -3.96 1.16
C GLY A 87 -8.42 -4.53 1.48
N VAL A 88 -7.46 -3.62 1.56
CA VAL A 88 -6.17 -3.88 2.21
C VAL A 88 -6.22 -3.46 3.67
N THR A 89 -5.50 -4.20 4.50
CA THR A 89 -5.34 -3.89 5.92
C THR A 89 -3.86 -3.85 6.27
N CYS A 90 -3.56 -3.51 7.52
CA CYS A 90 -2.26 -3.81 8.09
C CYS A 90 -2.35 -4.83 9.22
N SER A 91 -1.45 -5.81 9.18
CA SER A 91 -1.35 -6.92 10.13
C SER A 91 0.11 -7.19 10.51
N LYS A 92 0.34 -8.01 11.55
CA LYS A 92 1.70 -8.43 11.92
C LYS A 92 2.32 -9.28 10.81
N LYS A 93 3.65 -9.31 10.70
CA LYS A 93 4.36 -10.19 9.75
C LYS A 93 3.79 -11.61 9.89
N ALA A 94 3.29 -12.17 8.79
CA ALA A 94 2.96 -13.59 8.74
C ALA A 94 4.26 -14.42 8.90
N SER A 95 4.13 -15.64 9.43
CA SER A 95 5.25 -16.59 9.38
C SER A 95 5.51 -16.98 7.94
N ASP A 96 6.76 -17.20 7.55
CA ASP A 96 7.10 -17.52 6.17
C ASP A 96 6.51 -18.89 5.72
N ASP A 97 6.24 -19.78 6.69
CA ASP A 97 5.56 -21.06 6.49
C ASP A 97 4.02 -20.95 6.43
N ASP A 98 3.46 -19.76 6.67
CA ASP A 98 2.04 -19.51 6.60
C ASP A 98 1.61 -19.19 5.16
N ALA A 99 0.50 -19.75 4.73
CA ALA A 99 -0.16 -19.34 3.49
C ALA A 99 -0.48 -17.83 3.51
N GLY A 100 -0.59 -17.21 4.69
CA GLY A 100 -0.74 -15.76 4.85
C GLY A 100 0.43 -14.92 4.35
N ALA A 101 1.64 -15.46 4.21
CA ALA A 101 2.82 -14.69 3.79
C ALA A 101 2.66 -14.05 2.41
N VAL A 102 2.05 -14.76 1.45
CA VAL A 102 1.78 -14.22 0.10
C VAL A 102 0.85 -13.00 0.11
N TYR A 103 0.00 -12.85 1.13
CA TYR A 103 -0.95 -11.75 1.21
C TYR A 103 -0.26 -10.43 1.57
N GLN A 104 0.92 -10.49 2.17
CA GLN A 104 1.73 -9.34 2.58
C GLN A 104 2.81 -8.97 1.55
N GLU A 105 2.78 -9.63 0.38
CA GLU A 105 3.78 -9.47 -0.66
C GLU A 105 3.25 -8.77 -1.88
N TRP A 106 4.07 -7.85 -2.38
CA TRP A 106 3.70 -6.91 -3.41
C TRP A 106 4.77 -6.82 -4.48
N GLU A 107 4.35 -6.73 -5.73
CA GLU A 107 5.20 -6.44 -6.88
C GLU A 107 4.93 -5.02 -7.39
N PHE A 108 6.01 -4.33 -7.76
CA PHE A 108 5.93 -3.02 -8.38
C PHE A 108 6.12 -3.13 -9.90
N VAL A 109 5.00 -3.10 -10.63
CA VAL A 109 4.99 -3.18 -12.08
C VAL A 109 5.18 -1.77 -12.65
N LYS A 110 6.38 -1.49 -13.18
CA LYS A 110 6.72 -0.19 -13.76
C LYS A 110 5.81 0.16 -14.93
N ILE A 111 5.22 1.35 -14.90
CA ILE A 111 4.46 1.93 -16.02
C ILE A 111 5.36 2.90 -16.79
N LYS A 112 5.96 3.84 -16.07
CA LYS A 112 6.94 4.84 -16.55
C LYS A 112 7.79 5.30 -15.37
N ASP A 113 8.80 6.13 -15.59
CA ASP A 113 9.71 6.58 -14.54
C ASP A 113 8.97 7.24 -13.38
N GLY A 114 9.04 6.62 -12.19
CA GLY A 114 8.34 7.06 -10.96
C GLY A 114 6.93 6.48 -10.75
N TYR A 115 6.33 5.82 -11.75
CA TYR A 115 4.94 5.36 -11.72
C TYR A 115 4.84 3.84 -11.80
N TYR A 116 4.09 3.25 -10.87
CA TYR A 116 4.06 1.80 -10.68
C TYR A 116 2.66 1.33 -10.32
N LYS A 117 2.20 0.25 -10.95
CA LYS A 117 1.11 -0.53 -10.36
C LYS A 117 1.69 -1.35 -9.21
N VAL A 118 0.95 -1.47 -8.11
CA VAL A 118 1.33 -2.32 -6.98
C VAL A 118 0.42 -3.54 -7.03
N ARG A 119 0.98 -4.72 -7.28
CA ARG A 119 0.24 -5.97 -7.46
C ARG A 119 0.45 -6.88 -6.27
N ASN A 120 -0.62 -7.44 -5.71
CA ASN A 120 -0.47 -8.47 -4.68
C ASN A 120 0.00 -9.79 -5.31
N VAL A 121 0.96 -10.47 -4.68
CA VAL A 121 1.52 -11.73 -5.21
C VAL A 121 0.50 -12.86 -5.18
N ALA A 122 -0.35 -12.94 -4.15
CA ALA A 122 -1.34 -14.02 -4.02
C ALA A 122 -2.47 -13.91 -5.06
N SER A 123 -3.12 -12.74 -5.14
CA SER A 123 -4.32 -12.57 -5.97
C SER A 123 -4.03 -12.15 -7.40
N GLN A 124 -2.84 -11.61 -7.67
CA GLN A 124 -2.50 -10.92 -8.93
C GLN A 124 -3.32 -9.65 -9.19
N ASN A 125 -4.18 -9.24 -8.26
CA ASN A 125 -4.91 -7.99 -8.33
C ASN A 125 -4.02 -6.81 -7.94
N PHE A 126 -4.39 -5.62 -8.43
CA PHE A 126 -3.67 -4.39 -8.13
C PHE A 126 -4.30 -3.68 -6.94
N LEU A 127 -3.44 -3.08 -6.11
CA LEU A 127 -3.85 -2.14 -5.08
C LEU A 127 -4.56 -0.97 -5.75
N ASP A 128 -5.85 -0.83 -5.42
CA ASP A 128 -6.60 0.38 -5.71
C ASP A 128 -6.66 1.23 -4.45
N ILE A 129 -6.10 2.43 -4.56
CA ILE A 129 -6.25 3.43 -3.51
C ILE A 129 -7.50 4.18 -3.94
N ASP A 130 -8.64 3.70 -3.46
CA ASP A 130 -9.92 4.38 -3.65
C ASP A 130 -9.68 5.86 -3.36
N SER A 131 -10.19 6.71 -4.24
CA SER A 131 -10.36 8.12 -3.93
C SER A 131 -11.28 8.15 -2.71
N GLY A 132 -10.71 8.09 -1.50
CA GLY A 132 -11.45 8.29 -0.26
C GLY A 132 -12.20 9.58 -0.49
N TYR A 133 -13.53 9.46 -0.65
CA TYR A 133 -14.38 10.45 -1.29
C TYR A 133 -13.84 11.87 -1.08
N VAL A 134 -13.13 12.43 -2.06
CA VAL A 134 -13.07 13.88 -2.17
C VAL A 134 -14.43 14.27 -2.74
N ALA A 135 -15.43 14.31 -1.86
CA ALA A 135 -16.51 15.24 -2.05
C ALA A 135 -15.90 16.65 -1.96
N SER A 136 -15.23 17.09 -3.02
CA SER A 136 -15.40 18.46 -3.43
C SER A 136 -16.57 18.46 -4.41
N CYS A 137 -17.33 19.55 -4.49
CA CYS A 137 -18.48 19.65 -5.39
C CYS A 137 -18.06 19.44 -6.87
N ASN A 138 -18.00 18.18 -7.34
CA ASN A 138 -18.31 17.64 -8.67
C ASN A 138 -17.60 16.29 -8.94
N PRO A 139 -18.33 15.21 -9.27
CA PRO A 139 -17.79 13.94 -9.80
C PRO A 139 -17.98 13.87 -11.34
N PRO A 140 -17.76 12.72 -12.02
CA PRO A 140 -16.59 11.82 -12.06
C PRO A 140 -16.17 11.51 -13.53
N SER A 141 -15.03 10.84 -13.77
CA SER A 141 -14.97 9.75 -14.78
C SER A 141 -13.63 9.00 -14.80
N ARG A 142 -13.72 7.70 -14.48
CA ARG A 142 -12.98 6.55 -15.09
C ARG A 142 -11.43 6.53 -15.03
N LEU A 143 -10.88 5.41 -14.52
CA LEU A 143 -9.50 4.84 -14.77
C LEU A 143 -8.34 5.51 -13.95
N PRO A 144 -7.04 5.13 -14.06
CA PRO A 144 -6.24 3.87 -13.94
C PRO A 144 -5.14 3.98 -12.79
N PRO A 145 -4.08 3.11 -12.63
CA PRO A 145 -3.38 2.79 -11.35
C PRO A 145 -2.26 3.75 -10.78
N PRO A 146 -1.78 3.56 -9.51
CA PRO A 146 -1.08 4.59 -8.66
C PRO A 146 0.42 4.96 -8.95
N HIS A 147 0.98 5.92 -8.18
CA HIS A 147 2.34 6.54 -8.28
C HIS A 147 3.13 6.48 -6.94
N LEU A 148 4.48 6.50 -6.97
CA LEU A 148 5.33 6.51 -5.77
C LEU A 148 6.22 7.76 -5.72
N GLU A 149 6.29 8.42 -4.55
CA GLU A 149 7.19 9.55 -4.29
C GLU A 149 8.18 9.19 -3.17
N LYS A 150 9.49 9.36 -3.43
CA LYS A 150 10.56 9.11 -2.46
C LYS A 150 10.71 10.34 -1.56
N GLN A 151 10.66 10.15 -0.24
CA GLN A 151 10.97 11.21 0.73
C GLN A 151 12.48 11.17 1.05
N HIS A 152 13.11 12.35 1.10
CA HIS A 152 14.53 12.54 1.39
C HIS A 152 14.86 12.40 2.88
#